data_AF-A0A3P3VSD3-F1
#
_entry.id   AF-A0A3P3VSD3-F1
#
_cell.length_a   1.000
_cell.length_b   1.000
_cell.length_c   1.000
_cell.angle_alpha   90.00
_cell.angle_beta   90.00
_cell.angle_gamma   90.00
#
_symmetry.space_group_name_H-M   'P 1'
#
loop_
_entity.id
_entity.type
_entity.pdbx_description
1 polymer ?
#
loop_
_entity_poly.entity_id
_entity_poly.type
_entity_poly.pdbx_seq_one_letter_code
_entity_poly.pdbx_strand_id
1 'polypeptide(L)'
;MPTSSERPEWLTEPCPIWRDGRHDDQEMTEDRRHHSEYQVVPVIQRQVRWPRGTRGAGDEVEGDELNVLAFRDVGARETWIAIANDRQHVEVTLESALRLHAALGDMLDQIPNCDT
;
A
#
# COMPACT_ATOMS: atom_id res chain seq x y z
N MET A 1 11.06 24.42 -3.54
CA MET A 1 10.41 24.46 -4.87
C MET A 1 10.39 23.03 -5.37
N PRO A 2 9.28 22.28 -5.38
CA PRO A 2 9.29 21.02 -6.10
C PRO A 2 9.22 21.37 -7.58
N THR A 3 10.33 21.06 -8.28
CA THR A 3 10.43 21.13 -9.73
C THR A 3 9.39 20.20 -10.33
N SER A 4 8.49 20.74 -11.14
CA SER A 4 7.63 19.97 -12.05
C SER A 4 8.52 18.98 -12.79
N SER A 5 8.49 17.69 -12.44
CA SER A 5 9.14 16.66 -13.25
C SER A 5 8.49 16.72 -14.63
N GLU A 6 9.27 17.02 -15.67
CA GLU A 6 8.76 17.06 -17.04
C GLU A 6 8.03 15.76 -17.36
N ARG A 7 6.88 15.90 -18.03
CA ARG A 7 6.05 14.76 -18.41
C ARG A 7 6.85 13.84 -19.34
N PRO A 8 7.07 12.56 -18.99
CA PRO A 8 7.81 11.65 -19.86
C PRO A 8 7.11 11.44 -21.20
N GLU A 9 7.88 11.31 -22.28
CA GLU A 9 7.36 11.12 -23.64
C GLU A 9 6.53 9.84 -23.80
N TRP A 10 6.85 8.80 -23.02
CA TRP A 10 6.14 7.53 -23.04
C TRP A 10 4.73 7.64 -22.41
N LEU A 11 4.44 8.70 -21.65
CA LEU A 11 3.16 8.87 -20.96
C LEU A 11 2.11 9.45 -21.90
N THR A 12 1.35 8.57 -22.55
CA THR A 12 0.34 8.94 -23.56
C THR A 12 -1.04 9.30 -22.98
N GLU A 13 -1.33 8.92 -21.73
CA GLU A 13 -2.60 9.20 -21.05
C GLU A 13 -2.49 10.33 -20.01
N PRO A 14 -3.58 11.03 -19.66
CA PRO A 14 -3.55 12.01 -18.57
C PRO A 14 -3.31 11.32 -17.23
N CYS A 15 -2.59 12.00 -16.33
CA CYS A 15 -2.41 11.54 -14.96
C CYS A 15 -3.75 11.55 -14.21
N PRO A 16 -4.01 10.54 -13.37
CA PRO A 16 -5.11 10.59 -12.41
C PRO A 16 -4.99 11.79 -11.45
N ILE A 17 -6.12 12.26 -10.92
CA ILE A 17 -6.16 13.40 -9.98
C ILE A 17 -5.45 13.10 -8.65
N TRP A 18 -5.34 11.83 -8.27
CA TRP A 18 -4.74 11.38 -7.01
C TRP A 18 -3.22 11.16 -7.10
N ARG A 19 -2.60 11.40 -8.26
CA ARG A 19 -1.19 11.09 -8.52
C ARG A 19 -0.26 12.14 -7.90
N ASP A 20 0.87 11.69 -7.38
CA ASP A 20 1.80 12.48 -6.54
C ASP A 20 2.69 13.47 -7.29
N GLY A 21 2.97 13.23 -8.57
CA GLY A 21 3.92 14.04 -9.30
C GLY A 21 4.87 13.25 -10.18
N ARG A 22 5.22 12.04 -9.76
CA ARG A 22 6.53 11.45 -10.02
C ARG A 22 6.47 10.33 -11.06
N HIS A 23 7.46 10.32 -11.95
CA HIS A 23 7.73 9.28 -12.95
C HIS A 23 9.23 9.15 -13.27
N ASP A 24 10.07 9.73 -12.42
CA ASP A 24 11.52 9.83 -12.56
C ASP A 24 12.22 8.46 -12.57
N ASP A 25 11.65 7.47 -11.89
CA ASP A 25 12.23 6.12 -11.76
C ASP A 25 11.48 5.04 -12.60
N GLN A 26 10.91 5.42 -13.75
CA GLN A 26 10.03 4.54 -14.56
C GLN A 26 10.48 4.41 -16.03
N GLU A 27 11.78 4.31 -16.26
CA GLU A 27 12.33 4.18 -17.61
C GLU A 27 11.95 2.84 -18.26
N MET A 28 11.94 1.77 -17.47
CA MET A 28 11.57 0.42 -17.92
C MET A 28 10.06 0.32 -18.09
N THR A 29 9.61 -0.31 -19.18
CA THR A 29 8.17 -0.40 -19.51
C THR A 29 7.35 -1.07 -18.42
N GLU A 30 7.93 -2.04 -17.71
CA GLU A 30 7.30 -2.74 -16.58
C GLU A 30 7.11 -1.87 -15.33
N ASP A 31 7.82 -0.75 -15.24
CA ASP A 31 7.74 0.18 -14.11
C ASP A 31 6.82 1.37 -14.35
N ARG A 32 6.28 1.51 -15.56
CA ARG A 32 5.43 2.65 -15.94
C ARG A 32 4.07 2.59 -15.29
N ARG A 33 3.90 3.37 -14.23
CA ARG A 33 2.66 3.42 -13.44
C ARG A 33 2.43 4.77 -12.79
N HIS A 34 1.18 5.08 -12.52
CA HIS A 34 0.80 6.23 -11.69
C HIS A 34 0.84 5.82 -10.23
N HIS A 35 1.41 6.65 -9.37
CA HIS A 35 1.42 6.46 -7.92
C HIS A 35 0.75 7.65 -7.23
N SER A 36 0.01 7.37 -6.15
CA SER A 36 -0.31 8.40 -5.16
C SER A 36 0.90 8.67 -4.28
N GLU A 37 0.81 9.71 -3.46
CA GLU A 37 1.73 9.85 -2.33
C GLU A 37 1.51 8.64 -1.42
N TYR A 38 2.60 8.05 -0.92
CA TYR A 38 2.51 6.94 0.01
C TYR A 38 2.39 7.46 1.44
N GLN A 39 1.57 6.79 2.23
CA GLN A 39 1.47 7.04 3.66
C GLN A 39 2.22 5.94 4.41
N VAL A 40 3.17 6.34 5.26
CA VAL A 40 3.86 5.44 6.18
C VAL A 40 3.03 5.29 7.44
N VAL A 41 2.65 4.06 7.77
CA VAL A 41 1.84 3.72 8.94
C VAL A 41 2.67 2.85 9.88
N PRO A 42 3.05 3.34 11.08
CA PRO A 42 3.70 2.50 12.08
C PRO A 42 2.70 1.47 12.61
N VAL A 43 3.13 0.21 12.71
CA VAL A 43 2.30 -0.91 13.17
C VAL A 43 3.00 -1.76 14.21
N ILE A 44 2.21 -2.42 15.05
CA ILE A 44 2.66 -3.52 15.91
C ILE A 44 2.05 -4.79 15.34
N GLN A 45 2.89 -5.75 14.97
CA GLN A 45 2.45 -6.98 14.34
C GLN A 45 3.00 -8.22 15.05
N ARG A 46 2.30 -9.34 14.90
CA ARG A 46 2.77 -10.64 15.37
C ARG A 46 3.85 -11.17 14.43
N GLN A 47 4.95 -11.68 14.99
CA GLN A 47 5.91 -12.45 14.22
C GLN A 47 5.29 -13.79 13.80
N VAL A 48 4.86 -13.90 12.54
CA VAL A 48 4.40 -15.17 11.98
C VAL A 48 5.62 -16.05 11.69
N ARG A 49 5.90 -17.02 12.57
CA ARG A 49 6.87 -18.08 12.27
C ARG A 49 6.28 -18.99 11.18
N TRP A 50 6.70 -18.81 9.94
CA TRP A 50 6.47 -19.79 8.86
C TRP A 50 7.01 -21.18 9.24
N PRO A 51 6.45 -22.28 8.71
CA PRO A 51 6.50 -23.59 9.34
C PRO A 51 7.81 -24.32 9.01
N ARG A 52 8.92 -23.86 9.58
CA ARG A 52 10.11 -24.68 9.75
C ARG A 52 10.53 -24.68 11.21
N GLY A 53 9.82 -25.52 11.96
CA GLY A 53 10.43 -26.29 13.06
C GLY A 53 10.95 -25.46 14.23
N THR A 54 10.07 -24.78 14.95
CA THR A 54 9.96 -24.86 16.42
C THR A 54 8.83 -23.94 16.87
N ARG A 55 7.77 -24.54 17.46
CA ARG A 55 6.81 -23.83 18.29
C ARG A 55 7.54 -23.33 19.53
N GLY A 56 8.23 -22.20 19.41
CA GLY A 56 8.61 -21.39 20.57
C GLY A 56 7.38 -20.64 21.02
N ALA A 57 6.89 -20.94 22.21
CA ALA A 57 5.75 -20.28 22.82
C ALA A 57 6.11 -18.81 23.10
N GLY A 58 5.59 -17.90 22.30
CA GLY A 58 5.67 -16.47 22.51
C GLY A 58 4.91 -15.77 21.39
N ASP A 59 3.86 -15.03 21.74
CA ASP A 59 3.28 -14.00 20.86
C ASP A 59 4.30 -12.86 20.76
N GLU A 60 5.42 -13.12 20.08
CA GLU A 60 6.45 -12.11 19.86
C GLU A 60 5.88 -11.08 18.90
N VAL A 61 5.75 -9.85 19.40
CA VAL A 61 5.31 -8.69 18.62
C VAL A 61 6.52 -7.84 18.27
N GLU A 62 6.50 -7.26 17.08
CA GLU A 62 7.52 -6.34 16.63
C GLU A 62 6.87 -5.06 16.08
N GLY A 63 7.57 -3.94 16.28
CA GLY A 63 7.25 -2.69 15.61
C GLY A 63 7.77 -2.74 14.18
N ASP A 64 6.96 -2.29 13.23
CA ASP A 64 7.31 -2.21 11.81
C ASP A 64 6.56 -1.03 11.17
N GLU A 65 6.82 -0.79 9.88
CA GLU A 65 6.15 0.23 9.09
C GLU A 65 5.50 -0.41 7.85
N LEU A 66 4.29 0.06 7.52
CA LEU A 66 3.60 -0.31 6.29
C LEU A 66 3.38 0.94 5.44
N ASN A 67 3.70 0.84 4.16
CA ASN A 67 3.38 1.86 3.17
C ASN A 67 1.99 1.59 2.60
N VAL A 68 1.14 2.61 2.57
CA VAL A 68 -0.17 2.57 1.94
C VAL A 68 -0.17 3.53 0.75
N LEU A 69 -0.45 3.04 -0.45
CA LEU A 69 -0.56 3.87 -1.65
C LEU A 69 -1.56 3.32 -2.66
N ALA A 70 -2.02 4.19 -3.54
CA ALA A 70 -2.73 3.82 -4.74
C ALA A 70 -1.77 3.76 -5.94
N PHE A 71 -1.96 2.78 -6.81
CA PHE A 71 -1.22 2.70 -8.06
C PHE A 71 -2.08 2.25 -9.24
N ARG A 72 -1.64 2.57 -10.45
CA ARG A 72 -2.25 2.10 -11.70
C ARG A 72 -1.22 2.05 -12.81
N ASP A 73 -1.06 0.90 -13.45
CA ASP A 73 -0.19 0.77 -14.62
C ASP A 73 -0.68 1.65 -15.78
N VAL A 74 0.27 2.19 -16.54
CA VAL A 74 -0.04 3.08 -17.65
C VAL A 74 -0.76 2.29 -18.75
N GLY A 75 -1.91 2.79 -19.20
CA GLY A 75 -2.79 2.09 -20.16
C GLY A 75 -3.73 1.06 -19.51
N ALA A 76 -3.58 0.77 -18.22
CA ALA A 76 -4.54 -0.04 -17.48
C ALA A 76 -5.73 0.80 -16.99
N ARG A 77 -6.87 0.13 -16.80
CA ARG A 77 -8.08 0.78 -16.27
C ARG A 77 -8.20 0.65 -14.75
N GLU A 78 -7.61 -0.40 -14.19
CA GLU A 78 -7.83 -0.78 -12.80
C GLU A 78 -6.84 -0.05 -11.89
N THR A 79 -7.37 0.57 -10.83
CA THR A 79 -6.58 1.16 -9.75
C THR A 79 -6.46 0.17 -8.62
N TRP A 80 -5.26 0.03 -8.10
CA TRP A 80 -4.89 -0.87 -7.02
C TRP A 80 -4.52 -0.07 -5.77
N ILE A 81 -4.75 -0.66 -4.60
CA ILE A 81 -4.27 -0.18 -3.32
C ILE A 81 -3.28 -1.21 -2.79
N ALA A 82 -2.08 -0.74 -2.47
CA ALA A 82 -1.04 -1.54 -1.82
C ALA A 82 -0.98 -1.17 -0.33
N ILE A 83 -0.87 -2.18 0.51
CA ILE A 83 -0.44 -2.09 1.91
C ILE A 83 0.76 -3.02 2.04
N ALA A 84 1.97 -2.47 2.09
CA ALA A 84 3.17 -3.28 1.93
C ALA A 84 4.41 -2.74 2.64
N ASN A 85 5.32 -3.66 2.92
CA ASN A 85 6.73 -3.43 3.22
C ASN A 85 7.56 -4.58 2.62
N ASP A 86 8.85 -4.65 2.93
CA ASP A 86 9.75 -5.66 2.36
C ASP A 86 9.42 -7.11 2.76
N ARG A 87 8.56 -7.30 3.77
CA ARG A 87 8.25 -8.61 4.37
C ARG A 87 6.83 -9.09 4.06
N GLN A 88 5.91 -8.18 3.77
CA GLN A 88 4.52 -8.48 3.50
C GLN A 88 3.93 -7.49 2.52
N HIS A 89 2.98 -7.95 1.70
CA HIS A 89 2.23 -7.09 0.80
C HIS A 89 0.80 -7.60 0.66
N VAL A 90 -0.14 -6.66 0.63
CA VAL A 90 -1.50 -6.86 0.19
C VAL A 90 -1.77 -5.86 -0.91
N GLU A 91 -2.05 -6.36 -2.10
CA GLU A 91 -2.48 -5.54 -3.24
C GLU A 91 -3.88 -5.97 -3.64
N VAL A 92 -4.79 -5.00 -3.65
CA VAL A 92 -6.19 -5.24 -4.00
C VAL A 92 -6.70 -4.13 -4.89
N THR A 93 -7.72 -4.42 -5.68
CA THR A 93 -8.41 -3.41 -6.47
C THR A 93 -9.02 -2.33 -5.55
N LEU A 94 -9.20 -1.10 -6.05
CA LEU A 94 -9.81 -0.01 -5.28
C LEU A 94 -11.17 -0.40 -4.70
N GLU A 95 -11.99 -1.11 -5.48
CA GLU A 95 -13.30 -1.61 -5.04
C GLU A 95 -13.16 -2.57 -3.85
N SER A 96 -12.19 -3.47 -3.90
CA SER A 96 -11.92 -4.41 -2.82
C SER A 96 -11.31 -3.73 -1.60
N ALA A 97 -10.46 -2.73 -1.79
CA ALA A 97 -9.93 -1.89 -0.71
C ALA A 97 -11.06 -1.16 0.04
N LEU A 98 -12.05 -0.62 -0.67
CA LEU A 98 -13.22 0.03 -0.07
C LEU A 98 -14.04 -0.95 0.78
N ARG A 99 -14.23 -2.18 0.29
CA ARG A 99 -14.88 -3.24 1.08
C ARG A 99 -14.09 -3.63 2.32
N LEU A 100 -12.77 -3.80 2.19
CA LEU A 100 -11.89 -4.11 3.32
C LEU A 100 -11.89 -2.99 4.36
N HIS A 101 -11.84 -1.73 3.91
CA HIS A 101 -11.94 -0.57 4.79
C HIS A 101 -13.26 -0.55 5.56
N ALA A 102 -14.39 -0.77 4.89
CA ALA A 102 -15.70 -0.84 5.55
C ALA A 102 -15.76 -1.97 6.59
N ALA A 103 -15.33 -3.18 6.21
CA ALA A 103 -15.32 -4.32 7.12
C ALA A 103 -14.38 -4.12 8.31
N LEU A 104 -13.21 -3.49 8.10
CA LEU A 104 -12.29 -3.13 9.17
C LEU A 104 -12.90 -2.09 10.11
N GLY A 105 -13.52 -1.04 9.56
CA GLY A 105 -14.24 -0.03 10.36
C GLY A 105 -15.32 -0.67 11.22
N ASP A 106 -16.16 -1.51 10.62
CA ASP A 106 -17.22 -2.23 11.34
C ASP A 106 -16.66 -3.09 12.49
N MET A 107 -15.51 -3.75 12.29
CA MET A 107 -14.86 -4.54 13.35
C MET A 107 -14.31 -3.66 14.46
N LEU A 108 -13.64 -2.56 14.12
CA LEU A 108 -13.06 -1.63 15.10
C LEU A 108 -14.16 -0.95 15.94
N ASP A 109 -15.30 -0.63 15.34
CA ASP A 109 -16.45 -0.05 16.06
C ASP A 109 -17.11 -1.04 17.04
N GLN A 110 -16.98 -2.35 16.80
CA GLN A 110 -17.54 -3.41 17.64
C GLN A 110 -16.62 -3.84 18.78
N ILE A 111 -15.32 -3.63 18.65
CA ILE A 111 -14.34 -3.98 19.68
C ILE A 111 -14.31 -2.82 20.67
N PRO A 112 -14.71 -3.02 21.95
CA PRO A 112 -14.55 -1.97 22.94
C PRO A 112 -13.07 -1.62 23.03
N ASN A 113 -12.74 -0.32 22.98
CA ASN A 113 -11.43 0.11 23.45
C ASN A 113 -11.32 -0.34 24.91
N CYS A 114 -10.55 -1.39 25.15
CA CYS A 114 -10.22 -1.82 26.51
C CYS A 114 -9.24 -0.79 27.08
N ASP A 115 -9.76 0.38 27.46
CA ASP A 115 -9.09 1.33 28.33
C ASP A 115 -10.04 1.72 29.47
N THR A 116 -10.07 0.87 30.50
CA THR A 116 -9.87 1.28 31.91
C THR A 116 -9.49 0.10 32.79
#